data_AF-A0A953YHS7-F1
#
_entry.id   AF-A0A953YHS7-F1
#
_cell.length_a   1.000
_cell.length_b   1.000
_cell.length_c   1.000
_cell.angle_alpha   90.00
_cell.angle_beta   90.00
_cell.angle_gamma   90.00
#
_symmetry.space_group_name_H-M   'P 1'
#
loop_
_entity.id
_entity.type
_entity.pdbx_description
1 polymer ?
#
loop_
_entity_poly.entity_id
_entity_poly.type
_entity_poly.pdbx_seq_one_letter_code
_entity_poly.pdbx_strand_id
1 'polypeptide(L)'
;LALLARAADGSVRDGLSLLDQTIAQSDPGAAIGVDQVRDMLGLADRGVVFDLADALIAGDAAEAIAVAERMHAVGADPAVVLNDLLELAHWLTRLKIDPTAGGDALMPEAERARGAQMAEPLSVPVLARLWQALLKGVGELNQAPSPLLALEMLLVRVAYMANLPSPADLVRQLQEGGAAAAPRPPAAPSDAPPSRPRAVGAMPVGEMPVGEMPVGHMPVGDMPVRNRPVRGAAAVAPAAAAVSRDRAPPPPIEDIVDLPPAGPEEEEAAVVHPLPESFAALVGYLEKRKIEPLLTARLRSQVRPVAFAPGMVTVALVPGADREIVQSLRLLLERLYGNGWRVTLAESSDAATVAEQAEAAEAAEREAVLQHPLVQATLDAFPGASVGAIRSRAIEVDPDEAVMPPEDED
;
A
#
# COMPACT_ATOMS: atom_id res chain seq x y z
N LEU A 1 -15.00 22.33 4.49
CA LEU A 1 -15.39 21.13 5.26
C LEU A 1 -14.84 19.84 4.66
N ALA A 2 -15.11 19.50 3.39
CA ALA A 2 -14.59 18.28 2.76
C ALA A 2 -13.05 18.12 2.84
N LEU A 3 -12.30 19.21 2.63
CA LEU A 3 -10.84 19.22 2.76
C LEU A 3 -10.36 18.89 4.19
N LEU A 4 -11.01 19.46 5.21
CA LEU A 4 -10.70 19.20 6.61
C LEU A 4 -11.04 17.75 7.00
N ALA A 5 -12.18 17.23 6.52
CA ALA A 5 -12.60 15.85 6.76
C ALA A 5 -11.63 14.84 6.14
N ARG A 6 -11.10 15.14 4.95
CA ARG A 6 -10.07 14.33 4.30
C ARG A 6 -8.73 14.40 5.04
N ALA A 7 -8.30 15.59 5.44
CA ALA A 7 -7.07 15.76 6.23
C ALA A 7 -7.12 15.08 7.60
N ALA A 8 -8.32 14.91 8.15
CA ALA A 8 -8.56 14.22 9.42
C ALA A 8 -8.51 12.69 9.31
N ASP A 9 -8.45 12.10 8.10
CA ASP A 9 -8.31 10.66 7.84
C ASP A 9 -9.21 9.76 8.71
N GLY A 10 -10.48 10.16 8.89
CA GLY A 10 -11.47 9.42 9.68
C GLY A 10 -11.41 9.64 11.21
N SER A 11 -10.46 10.42 11.71
CA SER A 11 -10.37 10.81 13.13
C SER A 11 -11.26 12.03 13.43
N VAL A 12 -12.33 11.82 14.19
CA VAL A 12 -13.25 12.90 14.61
C VAL A 12 -12.52 13.95 15.46
N ARG A 13 -11.56 13.52 16.29
CA ARG A 13 -10.76 14.41 17.14
C ARG A 13 -9.84 15.32 16.34
N ASP A 14 -9.19 14.77 15.31
CA ASP A 14 -8.29 15.55 14.46
C ASP A 14 -9.10 16.46 13.55
N GLY A 15 -10.26 16.01 13.07
CA GLY A 15 -11.20 16.85 12.31
C GLY A 15 -11.69 18.05 13.10
N LEU A 16 -12.04 17.87 14.38
CA LEU A 16 -12.44 18.98 15.25
C LEU A 16 -11.25 19.91 15.56
N SER A 17 -10.07 19.35 15.79
CA SER A 17 -8.84 20.14 16.04
C SER A 17 -8.46 20.99 14.82
N LEU A 18 -8.55 20.43 13.61
CA LEU A 18 -8.30 21.16 12.36
C LEU A 18 -9.36 22.22 12.12
N LEU A 19 -10.64 21.94 12.43
CA LEU A 19 -11.72 22.92 12.31
C LEU A 19 -11.49 24.11 13.26
N ASP A 20 -11.16 23.85 14.53
CA ASP A 20 -10.87 24.89 15.52
C ASP A 20 -9.65 25.73 15.12
N GLN A 21 -8.61 25.09 14.57
CA GLN A 21 -7.44 25.79 14.05
C GLN A 21 -7.80 26.70 12.88
N THR A 22 -8.66 26.23 11.96
CA THR A 22 -9.11 27.02 10.80
C THR A 22 -9.91 28.25 11.25
N ILE A 23 -10.79 28.08 12.26
CA ILE A 23 -11.58 29.18 12.82
C ILE A 23 -10.70 30.18 13.56
N ALA A 24 -9.69 29.71 14.30
CA ALA A 24 -8.77 30.58 15.04
C ALA A 24 -7.88 31.44 14.13
N GLN A 25 -7.60 30.98 12.91
CA GLN A 25 -6.71 31.64 11.95
C GLN A 25 -7.46 32.54 10.94
N SER A 26 -8.79 32.54 10.98
CA SER A 26 -9.64 33.40 10.15
C SER A 26 -10.07 34.66 10.90
N ASP A 27 -10.28 35.75 10.14
CA ASP A 27 -10.72 37.01 10.74
C ASP A 27 -12.11 36.84 11.38
N PRO A 28 -12.36 37.43 12.56
CA PRO A 28 -13.64 37.31 13.24
C PRO A 28 -14.81 37.76 12.34
N GLY A 29 -15.68 36.82 11.99
CA GLY A 29 -16.86 37.07 11.14
C GLY A 29 -16.61 37.00 9.64
N ALA A 30 -15.40 36.68 9.19
CA ALA A 30 -15.10 36.43 7.77
C ALA A 30 -15.47 35.00 7.36
N ALA A 31 -15.89 34.84 6.10
CA ALA A 31 -16.11 33.51 5.53
C ALA A 31 -14.77 32.83 5.25
N ILE A 32 -14.60 31.60 5.73
CA ILE A 32 -13.41 30.78 5.50
C ILE A 32 -13.45 30.23 4.07
N GLY A 33 -12.52 30.68 3.23
CA GLY A 33 -12.38 30.25 1.84
C GLY A 33 -11.64 28.92 1.68
N VAL A 34 -11.81 28.27 0.53
CA VAL A 34 -11.13 27.00 0.21
C VAL A 34 -9.61 27.17 0.16
N ASP A 35 -9.14 28.29 -0.41
CA ASP A 35 -7.70 28.57 -0.57
C ASP A 35 -7.02 28.77 0.78
N GLN A 36 -7.68 29.45 1.72
CA GLN A 36 -7.18 29.62 3.09
C GLN A 36 -6.99 28.27 3.81
N VAL A 37 -7.93 27.34 3.63
CA VAL A 37 -7.83 25.98 4.23
C VAL A 37 -6.70 25.18 3.57
N ARG A 38 -6.50 25.34 2.27
CA ARG A 38 -5.39 24.68 1.54
C ARG A 38 -4.03 25.17 2.04
N ASP A 39 -3.88 26.50 2.15
CA ASP A 39 -2.67 27.13 2.67
C ASP A 39 -2.38 26.70 4.11
N MET A 40 -3.40 26.66 4.98
CA MET A 40 -3.26 26.20 6.37
C MET A 40 -2.79 24.74 6.47
N LEU A 41 -3.36 23.86 5.65
CA LEU A 41 -3.03 22.43 5.67
C LEU A 41 -1.71 22.11 4.97
N GLY A 42 -1.03 23.11 4.38
CA GLY A 42 0.15 22.90 3.56
C GLY A 42 -0.12 21.98 2.36
N LEU A 43 -1.39 21.85 1.96
CA LEU A 43 -1.77 21.08 0.79
C LEU A 43 -1.29 21.88 -0.42
N ALA A 44 -0.33 21.32 -1.17
CA ALA A 44 0.04 21.89 -2.44
C ALA A 44 -1.24 22.12 -3.26
N ASP A 45 -1.36 23.29 -3.90
CA ASP A 45 -2.46 23.52 -4.82
C ASP A 45 -2.51 22.33 -5.78
N ARG A 46 -3.63 21.60 -5.77
CA ARG A 46 -3.79 20.37 -6.54
C ARG A 46 -3.56 20.62 -8.03
N GLY A 47 -3.75 21.88 -8.48
CA GLY A 47 -3.34 22.35 -9.79
C GLY A 47 -1.86 22.11 -10.11
N VAL A 48 -0.97 22.31 -9.16
CA VAL A 48 0.49 22.11 -9.32
C VAL A 48 0.83 20.62 -9.47
N VAL A 49 0.11 19.72 -8.79
CA VAL A 49 0.26 18.27 -9.00
C VAL A 49 -0.17 17.88 -10.41
N PHE A 50 -1.24 18.48 -10.93
CA PHE A 50 -1.61 18.30 -12.33
C PHE A 50 -0.55 18.88 -13.29
N ASP A 51 0.01 20.06 -13.00
CA ASP A 51 1.09 20.64 -13.82
C ASP A 51 2.32 19.72 -13.86
N LEU A 52 2.68 19.13 -12.72
CA LEU A 52 3.76 18.14 -12.63
C LEU A 52 3.44 16.89 -13.45
N ALA A 53 2.22 16.37 -13.36
CA ALA A 53 1.79 15.22 -14.14
C ALA A 53 1.79 15.53 -15.65
N ASP A 54 1.34 16.72 -16.06
CA ASP A 54 1.38 17.18 -17.45
C ASP A 54 2.82 17.17 -17.99
N ALA A 55 3.78 17.73 -17.24
CA ALA A 55 5.19 17.72 -17.61
C ALA A 55 5.74 16.29 -17.76
N LEU A 56 5.40 15.39 -16.83
CA LEU A 56 5.83 13.99 -16.87
C LEU A 56 5.23 13.23 -18.07
N ILE A 57 3.94 13.43 -18.36
CA ILE A 57 3.24 12.82 -19.49
C ILE A 57 3.80 13.33 -20.82
N ALA A 58 4.12 14.62 -20.89
CA ALA A 58 4.78 15.24 -22.04
C ALA A 58 6.25 14.80 -22.21
N GLY A 59 6.83 14.13 -21.20
CA GLY A 59 8.22 13.72 -21.18
C GLY A 59 9.20 14.89 -21.00
N ASP A 60 8.73 16.03 -20.48
CA ASP A 60 9.56 17.20 -20.19
C ASP A 60 10.14 17.09 -18.76
N ALA A 61 11.32 16.47 -18.68
CA ALA A 61 12.02 16.33 -17.41
C ALA A 61 12.45 17.68 -16.81
N ALA A 62 12.71 18.69 -17.64
CA ALA A 62 13.19 19.98 -17.16
C ALA A 62 12.06 20.74 -16.46
N GLU A 63 10.88 20.79 -17.08
CA GLU A 63 9.71 21.39 -16.43
C GLU A 63 9.26 20.59 -15.21
N ALA A 64 9.29 19.24 -15.26
CA ALA A 64 8.94 18.42 -14.10
C ALA A 64 9.82 18.71 -12.87
N ILE A 65 11.14 18.83 -13.06
CA ILE A 65 12.06 19.25 -11.99
C ILE A 65 11.72 20.67 -11.53
N ALA A 66 11.52 21.62 -12.44
CA ALA A 66 11.21 23.00 -12.09
C ALA A 66 9.91 23.12 -11.28
N VAL A 67 8.88 22.33 -11.59
CA VAL A 67 7.64 22.26 -10.80
C VAL A 67 7.93 21.70 -9.40
N ALA A 68 8.66 20.58 -9.30
CA ALA A 68 8.98 19.96 -8.02
C ALA A 68 9.84 20.88 -7.12
N GLU A 69 10.80 21.61 -7.70
CA GLU A 69 11.59 22.63 -7.00
C GLU A 69 10.69 23.75 -6.45
N ARG A 70 9.73 24.25 -7.24
CA ARG A 70 8.77 25.25 -6.78
C ARG A 70 7.93 24.73 -5.62
N MET A 71 7.43 23.49 -5.71
CA MET A 71 6.69 22.86 -4.61
C MET A 71 7.54 22.77 -3.35
N HIS A 72 8.79 22.33 -3.48
CA HIS A 72 9.70 22.21 -2.35
C HIS A 72 10.09 23.58 -1.74
N ALA A 73 10.24 24.61 -2.56
CA ALA A 73 10.54 25.97 -2.10
C ALA A 73 9.42 26.56 -1.22
N VAL A 74 8.18 26.12 -1.40
CA VAL A 74 7.03 26.48 -0.54
C VAL A 74 6.87 25.51 0.64
N GLY A 75 7.74 24.50 0.75
CA GLY A 75 7.81 23.58 1.89
C GLY A 75 7.09 22.25 1.67
N ALA A 76 6.71 21.89 0.44
CA ALA A 76 6.12 20.59 0.16
C ALA A 76 7.11 19.45 0.44
N ASP A 77 6.63 18.42 1.12
CA ASP A 77 7.39 17.21 1.40
C ASP A 77 7.47 16.30 0.15
N PRO A 78 8.66 15.83 -0.27
CA PRO A 78 8.81 14.99 -1.45
C PRO A 78 7.99 13.69 -1.43
N ALA A 79 7.77 13.08 -0.26
CA ALA A 79 6.98 11.86 -0.15
C ALA A 79 5.49 12.16 -0.32
N VAL A 80 5.02 13.30 0.19
CA VAL A 80 3.64 13.76 -0.06
C VAL A 80 3.43 14.02 -1.56
N VAL A 81 4.33 14.74 -2.22
CA VAL A 81 4.24 15.01 -3.68
C VAL A 81 4.18 13.70 -4.49
N LEU A 82 4.98 12.70 -4.13
CA LEU A 82 4.96 11.40 -4.80
C LEU A 82 3.65 10.64 -4.57
N ASN A 83 3.10 10.69 -3.35
CA ASN A 83 1.81 10.08 -3.07
C ASN A 83 0.66 10.78 -3.81
N ASP A 84 0.69 12.10 -3.92
CA ASP A 84 -0.30 12.86 -4.68
C ASP A 84 -0.25 12.49 -6.18
N LEU A 85 0.94 12.29 -6.75
CA LEU A 85 1.10 11.78 -8.11
C LEU A 85 0.53 10.36 -8.28
N LEU A 86 0.72 9.49 -7.28
CA LEU A 86 0.13 8.14 -7.29
C LEU A 86 -1.41 8.25 -7.28
N GLU A 87 -1.98 8.98 -6.33
CA GLU A 87 -3.43 9.18 -6.26
C GLU A 87 -4.00 9.72 -7.58
N LEU A 88 -3.32 10.70 -8.19
CA LEU A 88 -3.70 11.24 -9.49
C LEU A 88 -3.64 10.16 -10.58
N ALA A 89 -2.54 9.40 -10.69
CA ALA A 89 -2.41 8.32 -11.67
C ALA A 89 -3.50 7.24 -11.50
N HIS A 90 -3.82 6.88 -10.26
CA HIS A 90 -4.92 5.97 -9.94
C HIS A 90 -6.27 6.54 -10.41
N TRP A 91 -6.55 7.79 -10.08
CA TRP A 91 -7.79 8.46 -10.46
C TRP A 91 -7.95 8.58 -11.98
N LEU A 92 -6.90 8.96 -12.71
CA LEU A 92 -6.88 8.97 -14.19
C LEU A 92 -7.15 7.58 -14.78
N THR A 93 -6.61 6.52 -14.15
CA THR A 93 -6.87 5.14 -14.55
C THR A 93 -8.33 4.75 -14.35
N ARG A 94 -8.94 5.18 -13.24
CA ARG A 94 -10.38 4.97 -13.01
C ARG A 94 -11.23 5.69 -14.05
N LEU A 95 -10.94 6.96 -14.34
CA LEU A 95 -11.63 7.73 -15.39
C LEU A 95 -11.55 7.05 -16.76
N LYS A 96 -10.43 6.38 -17.06
CA LYS A 96 -10.25 5.63 -18.31
C LYS A 96 -11.10 4.39 -18.44
N ILE A 97 -11.36 3.71 -17.33
CA ILE A 97 -12.13 2.46 -17.30
C ILE A 97 -13.62 2.77 -17.18
N ASP A 98 -13.96 3.72 -16.34
CA ASP A 98 -15.32 4.18 -16.09
C ASP A 98 -15.33 5.72 -16.03
N PRO A 99 -15.82 6.39 -17.09
CA PRO A 99 -15.92 7.85 -17.13
C PRO A 99 -16.78 8.45 -16.01
N THR A 100 -17.68 7.65 -15.40
CA THR A 100 -18.51 8.07 -14.27
C THR A 100 -17.81 7.89 -12.92
N ALA A 101 -16.70 7.15 -12.86
CA ALA A 101 -15.92 6.90 -11.64
C ALA A 101 -15.25 8.17 -11.07
N GLY A 102 -15.21 9.28 -11.82
CA GLY A 102 -14.80 10.60 -11.36
C GLY A 102 -15.88 11.41 -10.65
N GLY A 103 -17.08 10.85 -10.52
CA GLY A 103 -18.25 11.47 -9.91
C GLY A 103 -18.26 11.44 -8.38
N ASP A 104 -17.12 11.68 -7.72
CA ASP A 104 -17.17 11.96 -6.29
C ASP A 104 -17.80 13.36 -6.11
N ALA A 105 -18.91 13.44 -5.38
CA ALA A 105 -19.70 14.66 -5.21
C ALA A 105 -18.91 15.79 -4.52
N LEU A 106 -17.78 15.44 -3.89
CA LEU A 106 -16.90 16.37 -3.20
C LEU A 106 -15.81 16.99 -4.10
N MET A 107 -15.68 16.55 -5.37
CA MET A 107 -14.63 17.05 -6.26
C MET A 107 -15.09 18.28 -7.07
N PRO A 108 -14.27 19.37 -7.14
CA PRO A 108 -14.56 20.53 -7.96
C PRO A 108 -14.71 20.19 -9.44
N GLU A 109 -15.65 20.86 -10.14
CA GLU A 109 -15.88 20.65 -11.58
C GLU A 109 -14.63 20.91 -12.43
N ALA A 110 -13.85 21.94 -12.07
CA ALA A 110 -12.62 22.28 -12.77
C ALA A 110 -11.57 21.16 -12.73
N GLU A 111 -11.41 20.50 -11.57
CA GLU A 111 -10.50 19.37 -11.42
C GLU A 111 -10.98 18.16 -12.22
N ARG A 112 -12.30 17.91 -12.23
CA ARG A 112 -12.91 16.81 -13.00
C ARG A 112 -12.71 17.01 -14.51
N ALA A 113 -12.96 18.21 -15.00
CA ALA A 113 -12.75 18.56 -16.40
C ALA A 113 -11.26 18.43 -16.79
N ARG A 114 -10.34 18.91 -15.94
CA ARG A 114 -8.89 18.79 -16.18
C ARG A 114 -8.43 17.33 -16.21
N GLY A 115 -8.87 16.51 -15.25
CA GLY A 115 -8.55 15.08 -15.23
C GLY A 115 -9.09 14.32 -16.43
N ALA A 116 -10.30 14.63 -16.89
CA ALA A 116 -10.87 14.03 -18.10
C ALA A 116 -10.04 14.36 -19.35
N GLN A 117 -9.64 15.63 -19.52
CA GLN A 117 -8.79 16.08 -20.62
C GLN A 117 -7.41 15.42 -20.58
N MET A 118 -6.79 15.35 -19.40
CA MET A 118 -5.49 14.70 -19.20
C MET A 118 -5.54 13.20 -19.46
N ALA A 119 -6.63 12.55 -19.05
CA ALA A 119 -6.83 11.14 -19.31
C ALA A 119 -6.95 10.89 -20.81
N GLU A 120 -7.74 11.66 -21.57
CA GLU A 120 -8.08 11.42 -22.98
C GLU A 120 -6.95 10.84 -23.86
N PRO A 121 -5.74 11.42 -23.95
CA PRO A 121 -4.65 10.87 -24.79
C PRO A 121 -3.96 9.62 -24.21
N LEU A 122 -4.14 9.31 -22.93
CA LEU A 122 -3.45 8.23 -22.23
C LEU A 122 -4.10 6.87 -22.48
N SER A 123 -3.27 5.85 -22.70
CA SER A 123 -3.73 4.45 -22.75
C SER A 123 -3.55 3.77 -21.38
N VAL A 124 -4.37 2.75 -21.09
CA VAL A 124 -4.27 1.96 -19.85
C VAL A 124 -2.85 1.40 -19.63
N PRO A 125 -2.12 0.89 -20.65
CA PRO A 125 -0.73 0.47 -20.47
C PRO A 125 0.26 1.60 -20.15
N VAL A 126 0.02 2.84 -20.60
CA VAL A 126 0.84 3.99 -20.22
C VAL A 126 0.61 4.31 -18.74
N LEU A 127 -0.64 4.37 -18.31
CA LEU A 127 -1.01 4.63 -16.91
C LEU A 127 -0.48 3.53 -15.96
N ALA A 128 -0.55 2.27 -16.36
CA ALA A 128 0.00 1.16 -15.58
C ALA A 128 1.53 1.27 -15.41
N ARG A 129 2.26 1.66 -16.47
CA ARG A 129 3.72 1.88 -16.40
C ARG A 129 4.07 3.08 -15.52
N LEU A 130 3.33 4.18 -15.64
CA LEU A 130 3.48 5.36 -14.79
C LEU A 130 3.29 4.97 -13.32
N TRP A 131 2.19 4.29 -13.01
CA TRP A 131 1.89 3.80 -11.66
C TRP A 131 3.01 2.90 -11.09
N GLN A 132 3.49 1.92 -11.87
CA GLN A 132 4.59 1.04 -11.45
C GLN A 132 5.89 1.82 -11.17
N ALA A 133 6.22 2.80 -12.01
CA ALA A 133 7.40 3.63 -11.82
C ALA A 133 7.32 4.47 -10.54
N LEU A 134 6.17 5.08 -10.29
CA LEU A 134 5.90 5.87 -9.09
C LEU A 134 5.93 4.99 -7.82
N LEU A 135 5.29 3.81 -7.84
CA LEU A 135 5.32 2.86 -6.71
C LEU A 135 6.74 2.43 -6.36
N LYS A 136 7.57 2.12 -7.37
CA LYS A 136 8.99 1.81 -7.14
C LYS A 136 9.71 3.02 -6.53
N GLY A 137 9.37 4.21 -7.00
CA GLY A 137 9.85 5.49 -6.45
C GLY A 137 9.62 5.63 -4.95
N VAL A 138 8.49 5.17 -4.41
CA VAL A 138 8.19 5.26 -2.97
C VAL A 138 9.25 4.51 -2.14
N GLY A 139 9.60 3.30 -2.56
CA GLY A 139 10.63 2.50 -1.90
C GLY A 139 12.04 3.11 -2.03
N GLU A 140 12.36 3.73 -3.16
CA GLU A 140 13.62 4.42 -3.39
C GLU A 140 13.73 5.70 -2.55
N LEU A 141 12.65 6.48 -2.47
CA LEU A 141 12.57 7.71 -1.71
C LEU A 141 12.76 7.48 -0.21
N ASN A 142 12.12 6.45 0.35
CA ASN A 142 12.22 6.09 1.76
C ASN A 142 13.62 5.62 2.19
N GLN A 143 14.42 5.11 1.25
CA GLN A 143 15.78 4.64 1.50
C GLN A 143 16.85 5.67 1.14
N ALA A 144 16.46 6.76 0.47
CA ALA A 144 17.38 7.75 -0.04
C ALA A 144 17.96 8.61 1.11
N PRO A 145 19.28 8.90 1.09
CA PRO A 145 19.87 9.86 2.02
C PRO A 145 19.28 11.27 1.89
N SER A 146 18.80 11.63 0.71
CA SER A 146 18.06 12.87 0.44
C SER A 146 16.80 12.53 -0.37
N PRO A 147 15.61 12.66 0.24
CA PRO A 147 14.35 12.42 -0.46
C PRO A 147 14.17 13.33 -1.68
N LEU A 148 14.54 14.61 -1.59
CA LEU A 148 14.40 15.55 -2.72
C LEU A 148 15.19 15.09 -3.95
N LEU A 149 16.47 14.74 -3.79
CA LEU A 149 17.30 14.27 -4.90
C LEU A 149 16.78 12.96 -5.49
N ALA A 150 16.23 12.08 -4.66
CA ALA A 150 15.62 10.83 -5.13
C ALA A 150 14.32 11.08 -5.90
N LEU A 151 13.51 12.05 -5.48
CA LEU A 151 12.32 12.48 -6.23
C LEU A 151 12.73 13.05 -7.59
N GLU A 152 13.70 13.96 -7.66
CA GLU A 152 14.18 14.52 -8.94
C GLU A 152 14.65 13.42 -9.90
N MET A 153 15.45 12.47 -9.41
CA MET A 153 15.91 11.34 -10.22
C MET A 153 14.76 10.44 -10.70
N LEU A 154 13.74 10.23 -9.87
CA LEU A 154 12.53 9.52 -10.24
C LEU A 154 11.77 10.26 -11.35
N LEU A 155 11.58 11.57 -11.22
CA LEU A 155 10.87 12.40 -12.21
C LEU A 155 11.56 12.35 -13.56
N VAL A 156 12.90 12.48 -13.59
CA VAL A 156 13.69 12.31 -14.82
C VAL A 156 13.43 10.94 -15.44
N ARG A 157 13.53 9.87 -14.66
CA ARG A 157 13.32 8.50 -15.16
C ARG A 157 11.92 8.32 -15.75
N VAL A 158 10.88 8.85 -15.09
CA VAL A 158 9.49 8.79 -15.56
C VAL A 158 9.30 9.58 -16.86
N ALA A 159 9.80 10.81 -16.93
CA ALA A 159 9.71 11.64 -18.13
C ALA A 159 10.42 10.98 -19.34
N TYR A 160 11.59 10.37 -19.13
CA TYR A 160 12.25 9.60 -20.18
C TYR A 160 11.42 8.39 -20.62
N MET A 161 10.83 7.63 -19.67
CA MET A 161 9.97 6.50 -20.01
C MET A 161 8.73 6.88 -20.83
N ALA A 162 8.19 8.08 -20.67
CA ALA A 162 7.07 8.57 -21.46
C ALA A 162 7.44 8.68 -22.96
N ASN A 163 8.70 8.99 -23.26
CA ASN A 163 9.22 9.10 -24.63
C ASN A 163 9.63 7.75 -25.26
N LEU A 164 9.62 6.65 -24.49
CA LEU A 164 10.00 5.34 -25.03
C LEU A 164 8.83 4.66 -25.75
N PRO A 165 9.04 4.12 -26.98
CA PRO A 165 8.03 3.33 -27.68
C PRO A 165 7.63 2.10 -26.85
N SER A 166 6.39 1.63 -27.02
CA SER A 166 5.95 0.45 -26.29
C SER A 166 6.75 -0.79 -26.73
N PRO A 167 6.88 -1.83 -25.88
CA PRO A 167 7.52 -3.08 -26.30
C PRO A 167 6.87 -3.70 -27.54
N ALA A 168 5.55 -3.55 -27.71
CA ALA A 168 4.85 -3.98 -28.91
C ALA A 168 5.27 -3.16 -30.14
N ASP A 169 5.43 -1.85 -30.00
CA ASP A 169 5.95 -0.98 -31.08
C ASP A 169 7.40 -1.33 -31.43
N LEU A 170 8.24 -1.62 -30.43
CA LEU A 170 9.61 -2.08 -30.64
C LEU A 170 9.66 -3.42 -31.37
N VAL A 171 8.82 -4.38 -30.98
CA VAL A 171 8.70 -5.67 -31.69
C VAL A 171 8.21 -5.45 -33.11
N ARG A 172 7.23 -4.56 -33.32
CA ARG A 172 6.72 -4.23 -34.65
C ARG A 172 7.81 -3.58 -35.51
N GLN A 173 8.56 -2.63 -34.97
CA GLN A 173 9.70 -1.99 -35.65
C GLN A 173 10.83 -3.00 -35.96
N LEU A 174 11.09 -3.94 -35.06
CA LEU A 174 12.06 -5.02 -35.29
C LEU A 174 11.59 -6.02 -36.37
N GLN A 175 10.29 -6.28 -36.45
CA GLN A 175 9.67 -7.16 -37.46
C GLN A 175 9.49 -6.48 -38.82
N GLU A 176 9.16 -5.19 -38.84
CA GLU A 176 8.92 -4.37 -40.05
C GLU A 176 10.22 -3.91 -40.73
N GLY A 177 11.35 -3.88 -40.01
CA GLY A 177 12.63 -3.50 -40.62
C GLY A 177 13.77 -3.32 -39.61
N GLY A 178 14.44 -4.44 -39.32
CA GLY A 178 15.74 -4.60 -38.66
C GLY A 178 16.54 -3.36 -38.24
N ALA A 179 16.88 -3.34 -36.95
CA ALA A 179 17.91 -2.51 -36.33
C ALA A 179 17.82 -1.01 -36.68
N ALA A 180 16.97 -0.28 -35.94
CA ALA A 180 17.22 1.13 -35.71
C ALA A 180 18.65 1.27 -35.19
N ALA A 181 19.53 1.80 -36.03
CA ALA A 181 20.90 2.09 -35.69
C ALA A 181 20.90 2.93 -34.41
N ALA A 182 21.59 2.45 -33.37
CA ALA A 182 22.03 3.32 -32.30
C ALA A 182 22.68 4.57 -32.93
N PRO A 183 22.44 5.79 -32.40
CA PRO A 183 22.99 7.00 -32.97
C PRO A 183 24.51 6.88 -33.00
N ARG A 184 25.06 6.61 -34.18
CA ARG A 184 26.50 6.58 -34.41
C ARG A 184 26.93 8.05 -34.40
N PRO A 185 27.87 8.46 -33.53
CA PRO A 185 28.34 9.84 -33.51
C PRO A 185 28.89 10.21 -34.90
N PRO A 186 28.72 11.46 -35.35
CA PRO A 186 29.19 11.89 -36.67
C PRO A 186 30.70 11.66 -36.76
N ALA A 187 31.10 10.88 -37.74
CA ALA A 187 32.51 10.68 -38.06
C ALA A 187 33.10 12.02 -38.51
N ALA A 188 34.00 12.57 -37.70
CA ALA A 188 34.84 13.69 -38.11
C ALA A 188 35.77 13.25 -39.26
N PRO A 189 36.07 14.11 -40.24
CA PRO A 189 37.06 13.82 -41.26
C PRO A 189 38.45 13.81 -40.61
N SER A 190 39.07 12.62 -40.54
CA SER A 190 40.43 12.44 -40.02
C SER A 190 41.42 12.39 -41.19
N ASP A 191 41.96 13.55 -41.56
CA ASP A 191 43.22 13.63 -42.31
C ASP A 191 44.38 13.53 -41.32
N ALA A 192 44.90 12.30 -41.13
CA ALA A 192 46.20 12.06 -40.52
C ALA A 192 46.75 10.68 -40.94
N PRO A 193 48.07 10.54 -41.18
CA PRO A 193 48.67 9.34 -41.77
C PRO A 193 48.83 8.18 -40.76
N PRO A 194 48.99 6.93 -41.24
CA PRO A 194 48.81 5.75 -40.41
C PRO A 194 50.06 5.42 -39.58
N SER A 195 49.86 5.22 -38.28
CA SER A 195 50.83 4.56 -37.40
C SER A 195 50.36 3.13 -37.11
N ARG A 196 51.22 2.15 -37.40
CA ARG A 196 50.96 0.71 -37.24
C ARG A 196 50.71 0.33 -35.77
N PRO A 197 49.85 -0.65 -35.46
CA PRO A 197 49.67 -1.13 -34.10
C PRO A 197 50.77 -2.12 -33.71
N ARG A 198 51.31 -1.95 -32.49
CA ARG A 198 52.18 -2.93 -31.82
C ARG A 198 51.31 -3.73 -30.86
N ALA A 199 51.21 -5.03 -31.09
CA ALA A 199 50.54 -5.97 -30.19
C ALA A 199 51.29 -6.05 -28.84
N VAL A 200 50.55 -5.98 -27.74
CA VAL A 200 51.01 -6.43 -26.43
C VAL A 200 50.03 -7.50 -25.97
N GLY A 201 50.59 -8.67 -25.66
CA GLY A 201 49.89 -9.92 -25.42
C GLY A 201 49.15 -10.00 -24.10
N ALA A 202 48.30 -11.01 -24.06
CA ALA A 202 47.54 -11.48 -22.92
C ALA A 202 48.43 -11.84 -21.71
N MET A 203 47.92 -11.57 -20.51
CA MET A 203 48.40 -12.13 -19.25
C MET A 203 47.23 -12.86 -18.56
N PRO A 204 47.48 -14.01 -17.90
CA PRO A 204 46.43 -14.87 -17.36
C PRO A 204 45.92 -14.39 -16.00
N VAL A 205 44.68 -14.78 -15.68
CA VAL A 205 44.04 -14.62 -14.37
C VAL A 205 44.65 -15.64 -13.41
N GLY A 206 45.21 -15.17 -12.29
CA GLY A 206 45.69 -16.00 -11.18
C GLY A 206 45.10 -15.49 -9.85
N GLU A 207 44.54 -16.42 -9.09
CA GLU A 207 44.02 -16.28 -7.72
C GLU A 207 44.98 -15.55 -6.77
N MET A 208 44.44 -14.74 -5.86
CA MET A 208 45.16 -14.20 -4.71
C MET A 208 44.41 -14.55 -3.41
N PRO A 209 45.10 -15.05 -2.37
CA PRO A 209 44.52 -15.46 -1.10
C PRO A 209 44.33 -14.30 -0.12
N VAL A 210 43.49 -14.55 0.88
CA VAL A 210 43.21 -13.70 2.06
C VAL A 210 44.39 -13.73 3.04
N GLY A 211 44.83 -12.57 3.56
CA GLY A 211 45.71 -12.51 4.73
C GLY A 211 46.38 -11.14 5.00
N GLU A 212 45.94 -10.52 6.11
CA GLU A 212 46.60 -9.52 7.00
C GLU A 212 47.30 -8.25 6.44
N MET A 213 46.80 -7.09 6.86
CA MET A 213 47.47 -5.78 6.77
C MET A 213 47.88 -5.31 8.18
N PRO A 214 49.15 -4.87 8.39
CA PRO A 214 49.60 -4.29 9.65
C PRO A 214 49.28 -2.78 9.74
N VAL A 215 49.07 -2.32 10.98
CA VAL A 215 48.82 -0.92 11.36
C VAL A 215 50.11 -0.10 11.27
N GLY A 216 50.05 1.07 10.63
CA GLY A 216 51.16 2.03 10.55
C GLY A 216 50.67 3.48 10.65
N HIS A 217 51.20 4.17 11.66
CA HIS A 217 50.99 5.56 12.07
C HIS A 217 51.09 6.62 10.96
N MET A 218 50.26 7.66 11.02
CA MET A 218 50.47 8.95 10.33
C MET A 218 50.40 10.10 11.35
N PRO A 219 51.32 11.08 11.31
CA PRO A 219 51.37 12.20 12.26
C PRO A 219 50.38 13.31 11.87
N VAL A 220 49.69 13.86 12.86
CA VAL A 220 48.79 15.02 12.73
C VAL A 220 49.61 16.29 12.92
N GLY A 221 49.62 17.17 11.91
CA GLY A 221 50.17 18.52 11.97
C GLY A 221 49.08 19.57 12.14
N ASP A 222 49.34 20.51 13.04
CA ASP A 222 48.48 21.58 13.55
C ASP A 222 47.85 22.52 12.49
N MET A 223 46.60 22.92 12.75
CA MET A 223 45.99 24.16 12.24
C MET A 223 45.33 24.93 13.40
N PRO A 224 45.48 26.26 13.50
CA PRO A 224 45.18 27.00 14.73
C PRO A 224 43.71 27.43 14.82
N VAL A 225 43.08 27.14 15.96
CA VAL A 225 41.77 27.68 16.36
C VAL A 225 41.96 29.00 17.11
N ARG A 226 41.25 30.04 16.68
CA ARG A 226 41.20 31.35 17.35
C ARG A 226 40.55 31.24 18.73
N ASN A 227 41.32 31.63 19.73
CA ASN A 227 40.99 31.62 21.15
C ASN A 227 40.16 32.86 21.53
N ARG A 228 39.05 32.67 22.28
CA ARG A 228 38.36 33.74 23.00
C ARG A 228 38.11 33.27 24.44
N PRO A 229 38.50 34.05 25.46
CA PRO A 229 38.73 33.51 26.80
C PRO A 229 37.43 33.32 27.59
N VAL A 230 37.33 32.15 28.24
CA VAL A 230 36.42 31.86 29.35
C VAL A 230 37.12 32.33 30.63
N ARG A 231 36.43 33.13 31.45
CA ARG A 231 36.84 33.44 32.84
C ARG A 231 35.80 32.86 33.79
N GLY A 232 36.30 32.08 34.75
CA GLY A 232 35.55 31.14 35.55
C GLY A 232 34.66 31.71 36.67
N ALA A 233 33.74 30.83 37.05
CA ALA A 233 33.24 30.49 38.39
C ALA A 233 33.20 31.58 39.47
N ALA A 234 31.98 31.90 39.91
CA ALA A 234 31.66 32.04 41.32
C ALA A 234 30.29 31.39 41.59
N ALA A 235 30.26 30.55 42.62
CA ALA A 235 29.13 29.77 43.08
C ALA A 235 28.05 30.61 43.78
N VAL A 236 26.76 30.27 43.61
CA VAL A 236 25.70 30.52 44.59
C VAL A 236 24.68 29.36 44.56
N ALA A 237 24.36 28.86 45.76
CA ALA A 237 23.45 27.76 46.07
C ALA A 237 21.95 28.09 45.82
N PRO A 238 21.03 27.11 45.85
CA PRO A 238 19.65 27.30 45.40
C PRO A 238 18.76 27.87 46.51
N ALA A 239 17.84 28.77 46.15
CA ALA A 239 16.74 29.20 46.99
C ALA A 239 15.41 28.90 46.28
N ALA A 240 14.62 28.02 46.91
CA ALA A 240 13.24 27.77 46.55
C ALA A 240 12.40 29.03 46.82
N ALA A 241 11.59 29.44 45.85
CA ALA A 241 10.50 30.39 46.03
C ALA A 241 9.29 29.90 45.24
N ALA A 242 8.27 29.48 45.98
CA ALA A 242 6.96 29.13 45.48
C ALA A 242 6.29 30.35 44.83
N VAL A 243 5.70 30.17 43.65
CA VAL A 243 4.68 31.06 43.12
C VAL A 243 3.42 30.23 42.95
N SER A 244 2.57 30.28 43.96
CA SER A 244 1.17 29.87 43.90
C SER A 244 0.47 30.72 42.84
N ARG A 245 -0.10 30.08 41.82
CA ARG A 245 -1.20 30.66 41.05
C ARG A 245 -2.49 30.08 41.59
N ASP A 246 -3.20 30.95 42.28
CA ASP A 246 -4.53 30.79 42.82
C ASP A 246 -5.50 30.38 41.70
N ARG A 247 -5.98 29.13 41.72
CA ARG A 247 -7.05 28.63 40.86
C ARG A 247 -8.29 28.52 41.72
N ALA A 248 -9.26 29.41 41.49
CA ALA A 248 -10.57 29.31 42.12
C ALA A 248 -11.24 27.97 41.77
N PRO A 249 -11.96 27.33 42.71
CA PRO A 249 -12.64 26.06 42.45
C PRO A 249 -13.83 26.29 41.49
N PRO A 250 -14.12 25.35 40.57
CA PRO A 250 -15.32 25.43 39.75
C PRO A 250 -16.58 25.31 40.62
N PRO A 251 -17.69 25.96 40.25
CA PRO A 251 -18.97 25.80 40.95
C PRO A 251 -19.52 24.36 40.77
N PRO A 252 -20.34 23.87 41.72
CA PRO A 252 -20.98 22.58 41.59
C PRO A 252 -22.01 22.61 40.45
N ILE A 253 -21.96 21.59 39.59
CA ILE A 253 -23.00 21.33 38.59
C ILE A 253 -24.16 20.67 39.33
N GLU A 254 -25.21 21.44 39.60
CA GLU A 254 -26.54 20.91 39.88
C GLU A 254 -27.39 21.04 38.61
N ASP A 255 -28.32 20.09 38.47
CA ASP A 255 -29.34 19.92 37.43
C ASP A 255 -28.90 19.25 36.11
N ILE A 256 -28.93 17.92 36.17
CA ILE A 256 -29.14 17.02 35.04
C ILE A 256 -30.49 17.38 34.42
N VAL A 257 -30.45 18.07 33.27
CA VAL A 257 -31.63 18.16 32.40
C VAL A 257 -31.72 16.83 31.67
N ASP A 258 -32.77 16.09 32.00
CA ASP A 258 -33.20 14.82 31.41
C ASP A 258 -33.30 14.98 29.88
N LEU A 259 -32.26 14.54 29.16
CA LEU A 259 -32.30 14.38 27.71
C LEU A 259 -32.84 12.96 27.43
N PRO A 260 -33.86 12.82 26.56
CA PRO A 260 -34.48 11.52 26.28
C PRO A 260 -33.44 10.52 25.75
N PRO A 261 -33.57 9.22 26.06
CA PRO A 261 -32.56 8.23 25.71
C PRO A 261 -32.30 8.24 24.21
N ALA A 262 -31.05 8.53 23.85
CA ALA A 262 -30.51 8.21 22.53
C ALA A 262 -30.78 6.73 22.27
N GLY A 263 -31.34 6.43 21.10
CA GLY A 263 -31.46 5.06 20.61
C GLY A 263 -30.09 4.38 20.61
N PRO A 264 -30.05 3.04 20.59
CA PRO A 264 -28.85 2.27 20.90
C PRO A 264 -27.67 2.72 20.04
N GLU A 265 -26.79 3.50 20.64
CA GLU A 265 -25.42 3.62 20.23
C GLU A 265 -24.83 2.22 20.40
N GLU A 266 -24.48 1.59 19.28
CA GLU A 266 -23.70 0.37 19.28
C GLU A 266 -22.37 0.68 19.96
N GLU A 267 -22.32 0.43 21.26
CA GLU A 267 -21.10 0.28 22.03
C GLU A 267 -20.14 -0.57 21.20
N GLU A 268 -18.95 -0.05 20.90
CA GLU A 268 -17.79 -0.84 20.50
C GLU A 268 -17.49 -1.85 21.63
N ALA A 269 -18.25 -2.93 21.65
CA ALA A 269 -17.94 -4.12 22.40
C ALA A 269 -16.56 -4.56 21.92
N ALA A 270 -15.60 -4.59 22.84
CA ALA A 270 -14.31 -5.24 22.63
C ALA A 270 -14.58 -6.56 21.89
N VAL A 271 -14.22 -6.63 20.60
CA VAL A 271 -14.54 -7.77 19.76
C VAL A 271 -13.72 -8.93 20.28
N VAL A 272 -14.32 -9.76 21.13
CA VAL A 272 -13.69 -10.97 21.63
C VAL A 272 -13.54 -11.92 20.44
N HIS A 273 -12.30 -12.07 19.96
CA HIS A 273 -11.98 -13.02 18.91
C HIS A 273 -12.00 -14.44 19.53
N PRO A 274 -12.87 -15.36 19.05
CA PRO A 274 -12.89 -16.73 19.57
C PRO A 274 -11.55 -17.41 19.25
N LEU A 275 -11.01 -18.15 20.22
CA LEU A 275 -9.78 -18.91 20.02
C LEU A 275 -10.01 -19.96 18.92
N PRO A 276 -9.18 -19.98 17.86
CA PRO A 276 -9.31 -20.95 16.79
C PRO A 276 -8.97 -22.36 17.29
N GLU A 277 -9.76 -23.36 16.88
CA GLU A 277 -9.52 -24.77 17.22
C GLU A 277 -8.58 -25.46 16.23
N SER A 278 -8.42 -24.90 15.02
CA SER A 278 -7.53 -25.41 13.97
C SER A 278 -7.03 -24.30 13.07
N PHE A 279 -5.98 -24.58 12.28
CA PHE A 279 -5.48 -23.64 11.29
C PHE A 279 -6.55 -23.30 10.21
N ALA A 280 -7.35 -24.29 9.81
CA ALA A 280 -8.46 -24.07 8.87
C ALA A 280 -9.55 -23.16 9.50
N ALA A 281 -9.86 -23.34 10.78
CA ALA A 281 -10.81 -22.49 11.50
C ALA A 281 -10.30 -21.04 11.62
N LEU A 282 -9.00 -20.85 11.87
CA LEU A 282 -8.36 -19.53 11.86
C LEU A 282 -8.50 -18.86 10.48
N VAL A 283 -8.10 -19.54 9.40
CA VAL A 283 -8.19 -18.97 8.04
C VAL A 283 -9.64 -18.65 7.68
N GLY A 284 -10.58 -19.54 7.99
CA GLY A 284 -12.01 -19.30 7.76
C GLY A 284 -12.58 -18.14 8.58
N TYR A 285 -12.09 -17.93 9.80
CA TYR A 285 -12.45 -16.77 10.62
C TYR A 285 -11.96 -15.45 10.00
N LEU A 286 -10.69 -15.41 9.57
CA LEU A 286 -10.10 -14.24 8.92
C LEU A 286 -10.82 -13.89 7.62
N GLU A 287 -11.20 -14.89 6.82
CA GLU A 287 -11.95 -14.72 5.58
C GLU A 287 -13.35 -14.14 5.85
N LYS A 288 -14.10 -14.72 6.80
CA LYS A 288 -15.45 -14.24 7.16
C LYS A 288 -15.46 -12.82 7.69
N ARG A 289 -14.45 -12.44 8.48
CA ARG A 289 -14.31 -11.10 9.05
C ARG A 289 -13.55 -10.12 8.14
N LYS A 290 -13.08 -10.56 6.97
CA LYS A 290 -12.27 -9.78 6.02
C LYS A 290 -11.02 -9.16 6.66
N ILE A 291 -10.41 -9.86 7.61
CA ILE A 291 -9.19 -9.42 8.30
C ILE A 291 -8.00 -9.75 7.39
N GLU A 292 -7.24 -8.72 6.97
CA GLU A 292 -6.06 -8.85 6.10
C GLU A 292 -6.27 -9.82 4.91
N PRO A 293 -7.10 -9.46 3.92
CA PRO A 293 -7.55 -10.38 2.88
C PRO A 293 -6.40 -10.98 2.05
N LEU A 294 -5.34 -10.21 1.82
CA LEU A 294 -4.15 -10.68 1.10
C LEU A 294 -3.38 -11.75 1.88
N LEU A 295 -3.18 -11.52 3.19
CA LEU A 295 -2.51 -12.48 4.05
C LEU A 295 -3.35 -13.75 4.18
N THR A 296 -4.67 -13.62 4.36
CA THR A 296 -5.61 -14.75 4.42
C THR A 296 -5.56 -15.61 3.15
N ALA A 297 -5.53 -14.99 1.97
CA ALA A 297 -5.38 -15.71 0.70
C ALA A 297 -4.03 -16.48 0.60
N ARG A 298 -2.95 -15.88 1.09
CA ARG A 298 -1.62 -16.52 1.15
C ARG A 298 -1.60 -17.67 2.17
N LEU A 299 -2.16 -17.49 3.36
CA LEU A 299 -2.28 -18.54 4.38
C LEU A 299 -3.07 -19.75 3.86
N ARG A 300 -4.12 -19.51 3.06
CA ARG A 300 -4.94 -20.56 2.47
C ARG A 300 -4.20 -21.42 1.45
N SER A 301 -3.37 -20.79 0.60
CA SER A 301 -2.78 -21.42 -0.59
C SER A 301 -1.30 -21.79 -0.45
N GLN A 302 -0.56 -21.12 0.44
CA GLN A 302 0.91 -21.21 0.50
C GLN A 302 1.43 -21.78 1.81
N VAL A 303 0.54 -22.10 2.76
CA VAL A 303 0.90 -22.58 4.09
C VAL A 303 0.33 -23.96 4.36
N ARG A 304 1.19 -24.85 4.84
CA ARG A 304 0.87 -26.21 5.26
C ARG A 304 0.94 -26.30 6.79
N PRO A 305 -0.17 -26.50 7.50
CA PRO A 305 -0.15 -26.61 8.95
C PRO A 305 0.53 -27.92 9.35
N VAL A 306 1.53 -27.86 10.23
CA VAL A 306 2.20 -29.05 10.80
C VAL A 306 1.61 -29.37 12.17
N ALA A 307 1.47 -28.34 13.01
CA ALA A 307 0.87 -28.46 14.33
C ALA A 307 0.16 -27.16 14.68
N PHE A 308 -1.02 -27.28 15.29
CA PHE A 308 -1.82 -26.14 15.72
C PHE A 308 -2.32 -26.38 17.14
N ALA A 309 -1.89 -25.53 18.07
CA ALA A 309 -2.37 -25.53 19.45
C ALA A 309 -2.51 -24.07 19.93
N PRO A 310 -3.41 -23.78 20.89
CA PRO A 310 -3.47 -22.46 21.50
C PRO A 310 -2.09 -22.02 22.01
N GLY A 311 -1.56 -20.94 21.45
CA GLY A 311 -0.24 -20.40 21.81
C GLY A 311 0.96 -20.99 21.03
N MET A 312 0.78 -22.03 20.21
CA MET A 312 1.85 -22.56 19.36
C MET A 312 1.33 -23.00 17.98
N VAL A 313 1.87 -22.40 16.93
CA VAL A 313 1.56 -22.75 15.55
C VAL A 313 2.84 -23.11 14.82
N THR A 314 2.93 -24.34 14.35
CA THR A 314 4.01 -24.80 13.48
C THR A 314 3.48 -24.91 12.07
N VAL A 315 4.11 -24.20 11.13
CA VAL A 315 3.74 -24.20 9.72
C VAL A 315 4.94 -24.56 8.85
N ALA A 316 4.69 -25.18 7.71
CA ALA A 316 5.63 -25.28 6.61
C ALA A 316 5.11 -24.46 5.43
N LEU A 317 6.02 -24.00 4.58
CA LEU A 317 5.68 -23.22 3.39
C LEU A 317 5.78 -24.09 2.14
N VAL A 318 4.90 -23.84 1.17
CA VAL A 318 5.00 -24.45 -0.16
C VAL A 318 6.29 -23.97 -0.86
N PRO A 319 6.97 -24.79 -1.68
CA PRO A 319 8.15 -24.36 -2.42
C PRO A 319 7.90 -23.09 -3.24
N GLY A 320 8.72 -22.05 -3.01
CA GLY A 320 8.59 -20.74 -3.67
C GLY A 320 7.69 -19.72 -2.96
N ALA A 321 7.10 -20.07 -1.81
CA ALA A 321 6.34 -19.13 -1.00
C ALA A 321 7.24 -18.15 -0.23
N ASP A 322 6.71 -16.96 0.02
CA ASP A 322 7.41 -15.89 0.72
C ASP A 322 7.56 -16.21 2.22
N ARG A 323 8.77 -16.04 2.75
CA ARG A 323 9.09 -16.28 4.16
C ARG A 323 8.47 -15.21 5.07
N GLU A 324 8.13 -14.03 4.54
CA GLU A 324 7.47 -12.97 5.30
C GLU A 324 6.12 -13.39 5.87
N ILE A 325 5.44 -14.37 5.25
CA ILE A 325 4.14 -14.90 5.68
C ILE A 325 4.18 -15.38 7.14
N VAL A 326 5.31 -15.95 7.59
CA VAL A 326 5.47 -16.42 8.97
C VAL A 326 5.50 -15.26 9.96
N GLN A 327 6.19 -14.17 9.61
CA GLN A 327 6.27 -12.96 10.43
C GLN A 327 4.93 -12.22 10.46
N SER A 328 4.28 -12.08 9.31
CA SER A 328 2.94 -11.46 9.21
C SER A 328 1.90 -12.25 9.99
N LEU A 329 1.93 -13.59 9.92
CA LEU A 329 1.06 -14.46 10.72
C LEU A 329 1.28 -14.26 12.23
N ARG A 330 2.55 -14.15 12.66
CA ARG A 330 2.88 -13.89 14.07
C ARG A 330 2.29 -12.55 14.54
N LEU A 331 2.50 -11.47 13.79
CA LEU A 331 1.98 -10.15 14.13
C LEU A 331 0.44 -10.12 14.15
N LEU A 332 -0.20 -10.83 13.22
CA LEU A 332 -1.64 -10.96 13.18
C LEU A 332 -2.18 -11.70 14.42
N LEU A 333 -1.55 -12.80 14.82
CA LEU A 333 -1.95 -13.53 16.03
C LEU A 333 -1.72 -12.70 17.31
N GLU A 334 -0.64 -11.93 17.35
CA GLU A 334 -0.36 -10.99 18.45
C GLU A 334 -1.44 -9.91 18.56
N ARG A 335 -1.87 -9.37 17.41
CA ARG A 335 -2.91 -8.35 17.35
C ARG A 335 -4.29 -8.87 17.75
N LEU A 336 -4.64 -10.10 17.36
CA LEU A 336 -5.97 -10.68 17.61
C LEU A 336 -6.09 -11.35 18.98
N TYR A 337 -5.02 -11.98 19.48
CA TYR A 337 -5.07 -12.83 20.67
C TYR A 337 -4.01 -12.48 21.72
N GLY A 338 -3.20 -11.45 21.49
CA GLY A 338 -2.13 -11.00 22.39
C GLY A 338 -0.84 -11.81 22.30
N ASN A 339 0.10 -11.51 23.20
CA ASN A 339 1.51 -11.91 23.14
C ASN A 339 1.79 -13.39 23.53
N GLY A 340 0.80 -14.27 23.43
CA GLY A 340 0.88 -15.68 23.84
C GLY A 340 1.21 -16.68 22.72
N TRP A 341 1.23 -16.23 21.47
CA TRP A 341 1.36 -17.11 20.30
C TRP A 341 2.78 -17.16 19.76
N ARG A 342 3.34 -18.37 19.68
CA ARG A 342 4.63 -18.65 19.04
C ARG A 342 4.39 -19.31 17.69
N VAL A 343 4.89 -18.69 16.62
CA VAL A 343 4.86 -19.26 15.26
C VAL A 343 6.24 -19.80 14.92
N THR A 344 6.32 -21.06 14.50
CA THR A 344 7.55 -21.74 14.11
C THR A 344 7.44 -22.24 12.68
N LEU A 345 8.57 -22.18 11.96
CA LEU A 345 8.69 -22.69 10.60
C LEU A 345 9.31 -24.10 10.63
N ALA A 346 8.63 -25.08 10.05
CA ALA A 346 9.16 -26.42 9.82
C ALA A 346 9.75 -26.53 8.40
N GLU A 347 10.73 -27.42 8.21
CA GLU A 347 11.43 -27.60 6.93
C GLU A 347 10.53 -28.23 5.85
N SER A 348 9.66 -29.16 6.25
CA SER A 348 8.68 -29.77 5.36
C SER A 348 7.41 -30.15 6.10
N SER A 349 6.32 -30.28 5.35
CA SER A 349 5.06 -30.83 5.83
C SER A 349 4.40 -31.63 4.73
N ASP A 350 3.98 -32.84 5.07
CA ASP A 350 3.15 -33.68 4.21
C ASP A 350 1.66 -33.28 4.30
N ALA A 351 1.31 -32.33 5.18
CA ALA A 351 -0.05 -31.83 5.30
C ALA A 351 -0.47 -31.04 4.06
N ALA A 352 -1.71 -31.26 3.61
CA ALA A 352 -2.33 -30.49 2.55
C ALA A 352 -2.59 -29.04 3.01
N THR A 353 -2.51 -28.09 2.09
CA THR A 353 -2.91 -26.69 2.33
C THR A 353 -4.41 -26.60 2.59
N VAL A 354 -4.88 -25.50 3.19
CA VAL A 354 -6.32 -25.29 3.41
C VAL A 354 -7.08 -25.25 2.08
N ALA A 355 -6.47 -24.73 1.01
CA ALA A 355 -7.03 -24.78 -0.35
C ALA A 355 -7.20 -26.23 -0.84
N GLU A 356 -6.15 -27.05 -0.76
CA GLU A 356 -6.17 -28.46 -1.17
C GLU A 356 -7.20 -29.28 -0.36
N GLN A 357 -7.31 -29.02 0.95
CA GLN A 357 -8.31 -29.66 1.81
C GLN A 357 -9.75 -29.28 1.43
N ALA A 358 -9.99 -28.01 1.10
CA ALA A 358 -11.31 -27.55 0.65
C ALA A 358 -11.69 -28.16 -0.70
N GLU A 359 -10.76 -28.19 -1.66
CA GLU A 359 -10.98 -28.81 -2.97
C GLU A 359 -11.25 -30.31 -2.85
N ALA A 360 -10.50 -31.03 -1.99
CA ALA A 360 -10.73 -32.44 -1.73
C ALA A 360 -12.10 -32.70 -1.08
N ALA A 361 -12.52 -31.85 -0.15
CA ALA A 361 -13.84 -31.95 0.48
C ALA A 361 -14.98 -31.71 -0.53
N GLU A 362 -14.86 -30.68 -1.38
CA GLU A 362 -15.84 -30.42 -2.44
C GLU A 362 -15.89 -31.55 -3.47
N ALA A 363 -14.74 -32.13 -3.84
CA ALA A 363 -14.69 -33.26 -4.75
C ALA A 363 -15.37 -34.51 -4.15
N ALA A 364 -15.13 -34.80 -2.87
CA ALA A 364 -15.77 -35.89 -2.15
C ALA A 364 -17.30 -35.68 -2.02
N GLU A 365 -17.75 -34.44 -1.76
CA GLU A 365 -19.18 -34.12 -1.70
C GLU A 365 -19.85 -34.28 -3.09
N ARG A 366 -19.19 -33.83 -4.16
CA ARG A 366 -19.67 -34.03 -5.54
C ARG A 366 -19.76 -35.52 -5.88
N GLU A 367 -18.75 -36.30 -5.51
CA GLU A 367 -18.77 -37.75 -5.72
C GLU A 367 -19.90 -38.42 -4.93
N ALA A 368 -20.10 -38.06 -3.67
CA ALA A 368 -21.20 -38.58 -2.85
C ALA A 368 -22.58 -38.24 -3.44
N VAL A 369 -22.77 -37.03 -3.98
CA VAL A 369 -24.03 -36.64 -4.64
C VAL A 369 -24.23 -37.40 -5.94
N LEU A 370 -23.18 -37.63 -6.74
CA LEU A 370 -23.27 -38.45 -7.96
C LEU A 370 -23.58 -39.92 -7.66
N GLN A 371 -23.14 -40.42 -6.50
CA GLN A 371 -23.45 -41.77 -6.03
C GLN A 371 -24.84 -41.88 -5.38
N HIS A 372 -25.55 -40.77 -5.17
CA HIS A 372 -26.86 -40.79 -4.55
C HIS A 372 -27.91 -41.47 -5.45
N PRO A 373 -28.71 -42.45 -4.95
CA PRO A 373 -29.63 -43.24 -5.78
C PRO A 373 -30.62 -42.42 -6.62
N LEU A 374 -31.16 -41.32 -6.06
CA LEU A 374 -32.07 -40.42 -6.79
C LEU A 374 -31.37 -39.64 -7.92
N VAL A 375 -30.10 -39.28 -7.73
CA VAL A 375 -29.32 -38.54 -8.74
C VAL A 375 -28.97 -39.48 -9.89
N GLN A 376 -28.58 -40.72 -9.59
CA GLN A 376 -28.35 -41.75 -10.60
C GLN A 376 -29.61 -42.04 -11.42
N ALA A 377 -30.74 -42.26 -10.76
CA ALA A 377 -32.02 -42.49 -11.45
C ALA A 377 -32.41 -41.31 -12.36
N THR A 378 -32.07 -40.08 -11.96
CA THR A 378 -32.33 -38.87 -12.78
C THR A 378 -31.39 -38.78 -13.97
N LEU A 379 -30.09 -39.08 -13.80
CA LEU A 379 -29.12 -39.09 -14.89
C LEU A 379 -29.42 -40.20 -15.92
N ASP A 380 -29.89 -41.36 -15.47
CA ASP A 380 -30.32 -42.46 -16.33
C ASP A 380 -31.59 -42.10 -17.13
N ALA A 381 -32.53 -41.37 -16.52
CA ALA A 381 -33.76 -40.91 -17.18
C ALA A 381 -33.52 -39.76 -18.19
N PHE A 382 -32.47 -38.95 -18.00
CA PHE A 382 -32.15 -37.79 -18.83
C PHE A 382 -30.69 -37.79 -19.31
N PRO A 383 -30.35 -38.58 -20.35
CA PRO A 383 -29.00 -38.63 -20.90
C PRO A 383 -28.59 -37.26 -21.47
N GLY A 384 -27.58 -36.64 -20.86
CA GLY A 384 -27.10 -35.29 -21.16
C GLY A 384 -27.28 -34.27 -20.03
N ALA A 385 -27.94 -34.65 -18.93
CA ALA A 385 -28.01 -33.84 -17.72
C ALA A 385 -26.65 -33.80 -17.00
N SER A 386 -26.29 -32.62 -16.46
CA SER A 386 -25.06 -32.42 -15.68
C SER A 386 -25.40 -31.86 -14.30
N VAL A 387 -24.72 -32.32 -13.26
CA VAL A 387 -24.83 -31.74 -11.91
C VAL A 387 -24.13 -30.37 -11.91
N GLY A 388 -24.90 -29.32 -11.64
CA GLY A 388 -24.40 -27.95 -11.51
C GLY A 388 -23.85 -27.65 -10.11
N ALA A 389 -24.02 -26.42 -9.64
CA ALA A 389 -23.61 -26.03 -8.30
C ALA A 389 -24.45 -26.75 -7.24
N ILE A 390 -23.82 -27.57 -6.40
CA ILE A 390 -24.43 -28.21 -5.24
C ILE A 390 -24.64 -27.14 -4.16
N ARG A 391 -25.89 -26.99 -3.71
CA ARG A 391 -26.25 -26.07 -2.63
C ARG A 391 -26.98 -26.85 -1.55
N SER A 392 -26.35 -26.96 -0.38
CA SER A 392 -26.96 -27.57 0.80
C SER A 392 -28.01 -26.60 1.34
N ARG A 393 -29.27 -26.79 0.96
CA ARG A 393 -30.38 -26.10 1.61
C ARG A 393 -30.69 -26.89 2.88
N ALA A 394 -30.53 -26.28 4.04
CA ALA A 394 -31.14 -26.81 5.25
C ALA A 394 -32.65 -26.78 5.02
N ILE A 395 -33.23 -27.95 4.75
CA ILE A 395 -34.68 -28.11 4.76
C ILE A 395 -34.98 -28.36 6.23
N GLU A 396 -35.45 -27.33 6.94
CA GLU A 396 -36.21 -27.55 8.16
C GLU A 396 -37.49 -28.26 7.74
N VAL A 397 -37.51 -29.58 7.87
CA VAL A 397 -38.74 -30.36 7.75
C VAL A 397 -39.49 -30.16 9.06
N ASP A 398 -40.56 -29.38 9.00
CA ASP A 398 -41.52 -29.31 10.10
C ASP A 398 -42.14 -30.71 10.29
N PRO A 399 -41.95 -31.38 11.45
CA PRO A 399 -42.39 -32.76 11.65
C PRO A 399 -43.91 -32.96 11.54
N ASP A 400 -44.72 -31.90 11.48
CA ASP A 400 -46.19 -31.96 11.37
C ASP A 400 -46.73 -31.99 9.92
N GLU A 401 -45.89 -31.85 8.89
CA GLU A 401 -46.35 -31.92 7.47
C GLU A 401 -46.19 -33.33 6.86
N ALA A 402 -46.26 -34.38 7.69
CA ALA A 402 -46.43 -35.75 7.22
C ALA A 402 -47.84 -35.92 6.65
N VAL A 403 -47.99 -35.66 5.35
CA VAL A 403 -49.17 -35.96 4.54
C VAL A 403 -49.60 -37.42 4.79
N MET A 404 -50.71 -37.59 5.50
CA MET A 404 -51.42 -38.87 5.57
C MET A 404 -51.86 -39.27 4.15
N PRO A 405 -51.65 -40.53 3.72
CA PRO A 405 -52.22 -40.99 2.47
C PRO A 405 -53.76 -40.94 2.54
N PRO A 406 -54.46 -40.61 1.43
CA PRO A 406 -55.91 -40.58 1.42
C PRO A 406 -56.46 -41.97 1.76
N GLU A 407 -57.41 -42.02 2.71
CA GLU A 407 -58.16 -43.22 3.02
C GLU A 407 -59.01 -43.59 1.78
N ASP A 408 -58.82 -44.81 1.29
CA ASP A 408 -59.65 -45.39 0.24
C ASP A 408 -61.11 -45.48 0.74
N GLU A 409 -62.03 -44.80 0.06
CA GLU A 409 -63.47 -45.01 0.19
C GLU A 409 -63.86 -46.30 -0.56
N ASP A 410 -64.32 -47.31 0.17
CA ASP A 410 -65.14 -48.44 -0.33
C ASP A 410 -66.56 -48.37 0.26
#